data_AF-A0A4Q3DPQ2-F1
#
_entry.id   AF-A0A4Q3DPQ2-F1
#
_cell.length_a   1.000
_cell.length_b   1.000
_cell.length_c   1.000
_cell.angle_alpha   90.00
_cell.angle_beta   90.00
_cell.angle_gamma   90.00
#
_symmetry.space_group_name_H-M   'P 1'
#
loop_
_entity.id
_entity.type
_entity.pdbx_description
1 polymer ?
#
loop_
_entity_poly.entity_id
_entity_poly.type
_entity_poly.pdbx_seq_one_letter_code
_entity_poly.pdbx_strand_id
1 'polypeptide(L)'
;MTDIRAPERLSNTALRQMISLVPKVTGGLALARRRVLWRNLLARFPAEPVLAGEYVLALLRSESWDDLAAFEPEARRHGQNTIDLFYVDAALARGDSAGAAERLAAVERRDGTSRETLWRRHDQYFMQHDFDRAIETAEQLAGQTPADRRRAGRLARKAAFYRDLHSKWAAAVPRERDYDIYVVNLDSDTLRMERMNRQLDGVPFTRVPGVRGAYLPDMVLEAVTHGIGAAAKGTVGCFLSHLGTWERVVRAGRPALVLEDDAWVLAGLPSRLADVHLPKDFDYVSAAETFLPHEFDYRRKSFGVARPRDVLPGKPSNWETPSTVAYFISPAGARKLLARVERDGAAGDVDWRILAYSLSSRERQAELKRDTAASRLLGHHHRLVAPGRRPINAYVLVPGLTRYFVAGSVRLHDNIGGVAG
;
A
#
# COMPACT_ATOMS: atom_id res chain seq x y z
N MET A 1 1.81 0.76 51.54
CA MET A 1 1.78 0.55 50.09
C MET A 1 0.77 1.53 49.52
N THR A 2 1.26 2.65 48.99
CA THR A 2 0.44 3.66 48.32
C THR A 2 -0.08 3.08 47.01
N ASP A 3 -1.41 2.99 46.93
CA ASP A 3 -2.16 2.64 45.72
C ASP A 3 -1.99 3.79 44.71
N ILE A 4 -0.95 3.73 43.89
CA ILE A 4 -0.73 4.68 42.80
C ILE A 4 -1.77 4.33 41.73
N ARG A 5 -2.97 4.93 41.85
CA ARG A 5 -3.94 4.94 40.75
C ARG A 5 -3.23 5.49 39.52
N ALA A 6 -3.19 4.70 38.45
CA ALA A 6 -2.74 5.18 37.16
C ALA A 6 -3.55 6.44 36.80
N PRO A 7 -2.91 7.50 36.28
CA PRO A 7 -3.62 8.74 35.96
C PRO A 7 -4.75 8.45 34.96
N GLU A 8 -5.93 9.03 35.19
CA GLU A 8 -7.10 8.90 34.28
C GLU A 8 -6.78 9.39 32.87
N ARG A 9 -5.82 10.32 32.72
CA ARG A 9 -5.28 10.74 31.42
C ARG A 9 -3.77 10.94 31.42
N LEU A 10 -3.13 10.56 30.32
CA LEU A 10 -1.72 10.81 30.01
C LEU A 10 -1.52 12.29 29.63
N SER A 11 -0.38 12.86 30.03
CA SER A 11 0.03 14.16 29.50
C SER A 11 0.35 14.05 28.01
N ASN A 12 0.14 15.13 27.24
CA ASN A 12 0.47 15.16 25.81
C ASN A 12 1.93 14.75 25.52
N THR A 13 2.86 15.08 26.43
CA THR A 13 4.27 14.70 26.32
C THR A 13 4.47 13.20 26.52
N ALA A 14 3.85 12.62 27.55
CA ALA A 14 3.92 11.18 27.83
C ALA A 14 3.26 10.36 26.70
N LEU A 15 2.12 10.83 26.19
CA LEU A 15 1.42 10.22 25.07
C LEU A 15 2.28 10.24 23.79
N ARG A 16 2.90 11.38 23.46
CA ARG A 16 3.81 11.48 22.31
C ARG A 16 5.04 10.58 22.45
N GLN A 17 5.63 10.52 23.64
CA GLN A 17 6.75 9.63 23.92
C GLN A 17 6.33 8.16 23.76
N MET A 18 5.20 7.74 24.36
CA MET A 18 4.67 6.39 24.19
C MET A 18 4.41 6.03 22.73
N ILE A 19 3.70 6.89 21.98
CA ILE A 19 3.43 6.68 20.54
C ILE A 19 4.74 6.59 19.74
N SER A 20 5.75 7.40 20.09
CA SER A 20 7.05 7.38 19.41
C SER A 20 7.85 6.11 19.66
N LEU A 21 7.65 5.45 20.80
CA LEU A 21 8.27 4.18 21.17
C LEU A 21 7.60 2.98 20.50
N VAL A 22 6.34 3.13 20.04
CA VAL A 22 5.70 2.12 19.19
C VAL A 22 6.38 2.17 17.81
N PRO A 23 7.07 1.10 17.38
CA PRO A 23 7.77 1.07 16.10
C PRO A 23 6.82 1.44 14.95
N LYS A 24 7.19 2.43 14.12
CA LYS A 24 6.38 2.85 12.96
C LYS A 24 6.33 1.81 11.83
N VAL A 25 7.23 0.84 11.88
CA VAL A 25 7.50 -0.17 10.85
C VAL A 25 6.23 -0.93 10.44
N THR A 26 6.06 -1.09 9.13
CA THR A 26 4.89 -1.73 8.48
C THR A 26 5.05 -3.22 8.16
N GLY A 27 6.18 -3.85 8.50
CA GLY A 27 6.38 -5.29 8.35
C GLY A 27 5.41 -6.11 9.22
N GLY A 28 5.04 -7.32 8.79
CA GLY A 28 3.92 -8.05 9.40
C GLY A 28 4.05 -8.39 10.89
N LEU A 29 5.27 -8.66 11.35
CA LEU A 29 5.58 -8.85 12.77
C LEU A 29 5.28 -7.59 13.60
N ALA A 30 5.34 -6.40 13.00
CA ALA A 30 5.11 -5.12 13.67
C ALA A 30 3.64 -4.74 13.77
N LEU A 31 2.77 -5.19 12.84
CA LEU A 31 1.34 -4.83 12.84
C LEU A 31 0.51 -5.62 13.87
N ALA A 32 0.67 -6.94 13.99
CA ALA A 32 -0.07 -7.68 15.02
C ALA A 32 0.51 -7.47 16.43
N ARG A 33 1.83 -7.30 16.57
CA ARG A 33 2.44 -6.82 17.83
C ARG A 33 1.94 -5.43 18.20
N ARG A 34 1.72 -4.54 17.21
CA ARG A 34 1.05 -3.26 17.43
C ARG A 34 -0.37 -3.43 17.94
N ARG A 35 -1.18 -4.32 17.35
CA ARG A 35 -2.54 -4.59 17.83
C ARG A 35 -2.56 -5.00 19.30
N VAL A 36 -1.72 -5.98 19.67
CA VAL A 36 -1.59 -6.43 21.07
C VAL A 36 -1.07 -5.31 21.97
N LEU A 37 -0.06 -4.57 21.52
CA LEU A 37 0.50 -3.44 22.27
C LEU A 37 -0.53 -2.35 22.50
N TRP A 38 -1.26 -1.93 21.46
CA TRP A 38 -2.32 -0.92 21.57
C TRP A 38 -3.47 -1.39 22.45
N ARG A 39 -3.89 -2.66 22.34
CA ARG A 39 -4.88 -3.26 23.24
C ARG A 39 -4.41 -3.20 24.70
N ASN A 40 -3.16 -3.57 24.97
CA ASN A 40 -2.60 -3.53 26.33
C ASN A 40 -2.46 -2.10 26.86
N LEU A 41 -2.05 -1.16 26.00
CA LEU A 41 -1.95 0.26 26.36
C LEU A 41 -3.33 0.85 26.64
N LEU A 42 -4.34 0.54 25.82
CA LEU A 42 -5.72 0.97 26.02
C LEU A 42 -6.31 0.35 27.29
N ALA A 43 -6.05 -0.94 27.57
CA ALA A 43 -6.48 -1.57 28.82
C ALA A 43 -5.86 -0.90 30.06
N ARG A 44 -4.64 -0.37 29.94
CA ARG A 44 -3.96 0.38 31.01
C ARG A 44 -4.46 1.83 31.14
N PHE A 45 -4.91 2.43 30.04
CA PHE A 45 -5.40 3.81 29.98
C PHE A 45 -6.75 3.88 29.24
N PRO A 46 -7.83 3.33 29.83
CA PRO A 46 -9.11 3.11 29.16
C PRO A 46 -9.94 4.38 28.97
N ALA A 47 -9.42 5.56 29.30
CA ALA A 47 -10.05 6.85 29.02
C ALA A 47 -9.33 7.64 27.91
N GLU A 48 -8.25 7.10 27.33
CA GLU A 48 -7.40 7.80 26.37
C GLU A 48 -7.89 7.67 24.91
N PRO A 49 -8.46 8.73 24.31
CA PRO A 49 -9.08 8.64 22.99
C PRO A 49 -8.08 8.40 21.86
N VAL A 50 -6.84 8.86 22.03
CA VAL A 50 -5.78 8.64 21.04
C VAL A 50 -5.40 7.17 20.99
N LEU A 51 -5.35 6.47 22.13
CA LEU A 51 -5.06 5.04 22.18
C LEU A 51 -6.18 4.21 21.57
N ALA A 52 -7.43 4.60 21.81
CA ALA A 52 -8.59 3.96 21.17
C ALA A 52 -8.54 4.15 19.63
N GLY A 53 -8.19 5.34 19.16
CA GLY A 53 -7.99 5.62 17.74
C GLY A 53 -6.86 4.81 17.10
N GLU A 54 -5.70 4.73 17.75
CA GLU A 54 -4.57 3.92 17.28
C GLU A 54 -4.89 2.41 17.31
N TYR A 55 -5.69 1.95 18.27
CA TYR A 55 -6.17 0.57 18.31
C TYR A 55 -7.13 0.28 17.15
N VAL A 56 -8.10 1.17 16.87
CA VAL A 56 -8.95 1.09 15.66
C VAL A 56 -8.08 1.01 14.41
N LEU A 57 -7.12 1.93 14.23
CA LEU A 57 -6.19 1.89 13.09
C LEU A 57 -5.41 0.58 13.00
N ALA A 58 -5.01 0.00 14.14
CA ALA A 58 -4.32 -1.28 14.16
C ALA A 58 -5.24 -2.43 13.77
N LEU A 59 -6.50 -2.45 14.22
CA LEU A 59 -7.51 -3.42 13.81
C LEU A 59 -7.80 -3.32 12.30
N LEU A 60 -7.89 -2.10 11.77
CA LEU A 60 -8.04 -1.85 10.33
C LEU A 60 -6.87 -2.36 9.51
N ARG A 61 -5.65 -1.98 9.91
CA ARG A 61 -4.42 -2.42 9.22
C ARG A 61 -4.16 -3.90 9.35
N SER A 62 -4.76 -4.58 10.32
CA SER A 62 -4.65 -6.03 10.50
C SER A 62 -5.86 -6.78 9.97
N GLU A 63 -6.82 -6.09 9.36
CA GLU A 63 -8.08 -6.65 8.83
C GLU A 63 -8.86 -7.47 9.87
N SER A 64 -8.77 -7.07 11.14
CA SER A 64 -9.47 -7.73 12.24
C SER A 64 -10.88 -7.14 12.35
N TRP A 65 -11.73 -7.42 11.35
CA TRP A 65 -13.04 -6.80 11.20
C TRP A 65 -14.02 -7.14 12.33
N ASP A 66 -13.98 -8.38 12.82
CA ASP A 66 -14.83 -8.81 13.94
C ASP A 66 -14.40 -8.13 15.25
N ASP A 67 -13.10 -8.08 15.52
CA ASP A 67 -12.54 -7.35 16.66
C ASP A 67 -12.88 -5.85 16.59
N LEU A 68 -12.85 -5.27 15.38
CA LEU A 68 -13.23 -3.88 15.14
C LEU A 68 -14.71 -3.66 15.45
N ALA A 69 -15.60 -4.51 14.92
CA ALA A 69 -17.04 -4.43 15.18
C ALA A 69 -17.36 -4.60 16.67
N ALA A 70 -16.68 -5.54 17.35
CA ALA A 70 -16.83 -5.77 18.78
C ALA A 70 -16.33 -4.59 19.63
N PHE A 71 -15.29 -3.89 19.17
CA PHE A 71 -14.74 -2.72 19.86
C PHE A 71 -15.54 -1.43 19.61
N GLU A 72 -16.42 -1.38 18.59
CA GLU A 72 -17.17 -0.16 18.23
C GLU A 72 -17.95 0.47 19.39
N PRO A 73 -18.70 -0.27 20.23
CA PRO A 73 -19.42 0.32 21.37
C PRO A 73 -18.50 0.96 22.41
N GLU A 74 -17.33 0.38 22.65
CA GLU A 74 -16.32 0.90 23.59
C GLU A 74 -15.63 2.14 23.00
N ALA A 75 -15.22 2.06 21.74
CA ALA A 75 -14.60 3.16 21.01
C ALA A 75 -15.48 4.43 21.08
N ARG A 76 -16.80 4.30 20.94
CA ARG A 76 -17.74 5.43 21.02
C ARG A 76 -17.69 6.21 22.35
N ARG A 77 -17.24 5.59 23.45
CA ARG A 77 -17.10 6.26 24.77
C ARG A 77 -15.97 7.28 24.81
N HIS A 78 -15.03 7.22 23.88
CA HIS A 78 -13.83 8.08 23.85
C HIS A 78 -14.00 9.38 23.06
N GLY A 79 -15.18 9.64 22.51
CA GLY A 79 -15.41 10.79 21.64
C GLY A 79 -15.83 10.32 20.27
N GLN A 80 -17.13 10.48 20.00
CA GLN A 80 -17.80 9.89 18.86
C GLN A 80 -17.19 10.32 17.52
N ASN A 81 -16.72 11.57 17.40
CA ASN A 81 -16.27 12.11 16.12
C ASN A 81 -14.86 11.62 15.71
N THR A 82 -13.86 11.67 16.59
CA THR A 82 -12.52 11.16 16.28
C THR A 82 -12.54 9.68 15.90
N ILE A 83 -13.35 8.90 16.63
CA ILE A 83 -13.52 7.47 16.37
C ILE A 83 -14.31 7.23 15.08
N ASP A 84 -15.42 7.93 14.86
CA ASP A 84 -16.20 7.79 13.62
C ASP A 84 -15.37 8.14 12.38
N LEU A 85 -14.43 9.09 12.46
CA LEU A 85 -13.50 9.38 11.36
C LEU A 85 -12.56 8.21 11.04
N PHE A 86 -12.11 7.44 12.04
CA PHE A 86 -11.37 6.20 11.76
C PHE A 86 -12.26 5.12 11.14
N TYR A 87 -13.53 5.04 11.53
CA TYR A 87 -14.50 4.16 10.89
C TYR A 87 -14.86 4.58 9.46
N VAL A 88 -14.76 5.87 9.11
CA VAL A 88 -14.85 6.31 7.71
C VAL A 88 -13.69 5.71 6.91
N ASP A 89 -12.46 5.79 7.42
CA ASP A 89 -11.28 5.18 6.76
C ASP A 89 -11.46 3.65 6.61
N ALA A 90 -12.08 3.01 7.60
CA ALA A 90 -12.44 1.59 7.59
C ALA A 90 -13.45 1.21 6.50
N ALA A 91 -14.52 2.00 6.41
CA ALA A 91 -15.58 1.76 5.44
C ALA A 91 -15.04 1.95 4.01
N LEU A 92 -14.25 3.01 3.78
CA LEU A 92 -13.53 3.21 2.52
C LEU A 92 -12.61 2.01 2.20
N ALA A 93 -11.95 1.42 3.20
CA ALA A 93 -11.12 0.22 3.02
C ALA A 93 -11.88 -0.97 2.47
N ARG A 94 -13.10 -1.18 2.93
CA ARG A 94 -13.98 -2.26 2.49
C ARG A 94 -14.67 -1.95 1.16
N GLY A 95 -14.41 -0.77 0.59
CA GLY A 95 -15.19 -0.25 -0.52
C GLY A 95 -16.66 0.02 -0.13
N ASP A 96 -16.95 0.17 1.16
CA ASP A 96 -18.24 0.63 1.69
C ASP A 96 -18.30 2.16 1.64
N SER A 97 -18.43 2.63 0.41
CA SER A 97 -18.52 4.04 0.08
C SER A 97 -19.75 4.72 0.68
N ALA A 98 -20.87 3.99 0.79
CA ALA A 98 -22.12 4.51 1.33
C ALA A 98 -22.03 4.66 2.86
N GLY A 99 -21.55 3.63 3.56
CA GLY A 99 -21.34 3.69 5.01
C GLY A 99 -20.29 4.74 5.40
N ALA A 100 -19.24 4.91 4.60
CA ALA A 100 -18.30 6.03 4.76
C ALA A 100 -19.00 7.40 4.64
N ALA A 101 -19.85 7.57 3.62
CA ALA A 101 -20.60 8.81 3.38
C ALA A 101 -21.52 9.16 4.56
N GLU A 102 -22.28 8.17 5.02
CA GLU A 102 -23.26 8.30 6.09
C GLU A 102 -22.59 8.68 7.41
N ARG A 103 -21.52 7.95 7.78
CA ARG A 103 -20.73 8.23 8.99
C ARG A 103 -20.10 9.62 8.94
N LEU A 104 -19.55 10.01 7.79
CA LEU A 104 -18.94 11.32 7.65
C LEU A 104 -19.99 12.44 7.75
N ALA A 105 -21.17 12.26 7.15
CA ALA A 105 -22.29 13.19 7.31
C ALA A 105 -22.80 13.27 8.76
N ALA A 106 -22.76 12.16 9.51
CA ALA A 106 -23.11 12.17 10.93
C ALA A 106 -22.11 12.97 11.77
N VAL A 107 -20.81 12.88 11.49
CA VAL A 107 -19.78 13.72 12.12
C VAL A 107 -20.01 15.19 11.83
N GLU A 108 -20.24 15.54 10.55
CA GLU A 108 -20.48 16.93 10.13
C GLU A 108 -21.75 17.54 10.73
N ARG A 109 -22.83 16.75 10.91
CA ARG A 109 -24.04 17.23 11.60
C ARG A 109 -23.81 17.58 13.07
N ARG A 110 -22.86 16.90 13.74
CA ARG A 110 -22.56 17.12 15.16
C ARG A 110 -21.60 18.28 15.38
N ASP A 111 -20.53 18.34 14.59
CA ASP A 111 -19.40 19.25 14.85
C ASP A 111 -19.20 20.31 13.75
N GLY A 112 -20.04 20.30 12.71
CA GLY A 112 -19.81 21.06 11.50
C GLY A 112 -18.70 20.46 10.63
N THR A 113 -18.43 21.14 9.51
CA THR A 113 -17.37 20.74 8.58
C THR A 113 -16.01 21.16 9.11
N SER A 114 -15.16 20.18 9.41
CA SER A 114 -13.77 20.40 9.82
C SER A 114 -12.80 20.11 8.67
N ARG A 115 -11.53 20.46 8.86
CA ARG A 115 -10.48 20.13 7.88
C ARG A 115 -10.33 18.61 7.74
N GLU A 116 -10.45 17.87 8.84
CA GLU A 116 -10.36 16.41 8.87
C GLU A 116 -11.53 15.75 8.15
N THR A 117 -12.75 16.30 8.25
CA THR A 117 -13.90 15.78 7.50
C THR A 117 -13.76 16.08 6.01
N LEU A 118 -13.34 17.30 5.65
CA LEU A 118 -13.06 17.66 4.25
C LEU A 118 -11.97 16.79 3.62
N TRP A 119 -10.90 16.46 4.36
CA TRP A 119 -9.85 15.59 3.82
C TRP A 119 -10.36 14.17 3.52
N ARG A 120 -11.18 13.61 4.41
CA ARG A 120 -11.81 12.30 4.18
C ARG A 120 -12.89 12.34 3.11
N ARG A 121 -13.62 13.46 3.00
CA ARG A 121 -14.60 13.68 1.94
C ARG A 121 -13.93 13.74 0.57
N HIS A 122 -12.81 14.45 0.47
CA HIS A 122 -11.96 14.46 -0.72
C HIS A 122 -11.53 13.03 -1.08
N ASP A 123 -10.94 12.30 -0.14
CA ASP A 123 -10.47 10.94 -0.40
C ASP A 123 -11.63 9.99 -0.75
N GLN A 124 -12.78 10.10 -0.08
CA GLN A 124 -13.99 9.37 -0.45
C GLN A 124 -14.38 9.61 -1.92
N TYR A 125 -14.58 10.87 -2.32
CA TYR A 125 -14.98 11.20 -3.68
C TYR A 125 -13.94 10.80 -4.72
N PHE A 126 -12.65 11.04 -4.42
CA PHE A 126 -11.55 10.64 -5.29
C PHE A 126 -11.54 9.12 -5.53
N MET A 127 -11.76 8.34 -4.48
CA MET A 127 -11.73 6.88 -4.55
C MET A 127 -12.97 6.32 -5.28
N GLN A 128 -14.09 7.05 -5.27
CA GLN A 128 -15.30 6.76 -6.04
C GLN A 128 -15.22 7.24 -7.51
N HIS A 129 -14.10 7.84 -7.92
CA HIS A 129 -13.93 8.51 -9.22
C HIS A 129 -14.90 9.69 -9.43
N ASP A 130 -15.49 10.25 -8.37
CA ASP A 130 -16.23 11.52 -8.37
C ASP A 130 -15.23 12.68 -8.25
N PHE A 131 -14.44 12.87 -9.31
CA PHE A 131 -13.32 13.79 -9.26
C PHE A 131 -13.74 15.25 -9.20
N ASP A 132 -14.91 15.62 -9.74
CA ASP A 132 -15.38 17.01 -9.68
C ASP A 132 -15.69 17.40 -8.23
N ARG A 133 -16.40 16.56 -7.46
CA ARG A 133 -16.59 16.79 -6.02
C ARG A 133 -15.29 16.70 -5.23
N ALA A 134 -14.35 15.84 -5.64
CA ALA A 134 -13.03 15.82 -5.03
C ALA A 134 -12.29 17.16 -5.24
N ILE A 135 -12.34 17.75 -6.43
CA ILE A 135 -11.76 19.07 -6.73
C ILE A 135 -12.41 20.14 -5.86
N GLU A 136 -13.74 20.22 -5.84
CA GLU A 136 -14.51 21.18 -5.01
C GLU A 136 -14.13 21.06 -3.53
N THR A 137 -14.02 19.83 -3.03
CA THR A 137 -13.63 19.58 -1.63
C THR A 137 -12.17 19.98 -1.37
N ALA A 138 -11.27 19.75 -2.33
CA ALA A 138 -9.89 20.20 -2.23
C ALA A 138 -9.77 21.73 -2.20
N GLU A 139 -10.63 22.45 -2.92
CA GLU A 139 -10.67 23.91 -2.90
C GLU A 139 -11.17 24.43 -1.55
N GLN A 140 -12.15 23.76 -0.94
CA GLN A 140 -12.60 24.09 0.43
C GLN A 140 -11.52 23.86 1.50
N LEU A 141 -10.58 22.94 1.25
CA LEU A 141 -9.41 22.73 2.12
C LEU A 141 -8.38 23.87 2.05
N ALA A 142 -8.54 24.84 1.15
CA ALA A 142 -7.67 26.00 1.04
C ALA A 142 -7.77 26.88 2.29
N GLY A 143 -6.97 26.53 3.30
CA GLY A 143 -6.84 27.32 4.52
C GLY A 143 -6.16 28.67 4.28
N GLN A 144 -6.02 29.44 5.36
CA GLN A 144 -5.42 30.78 5.32
C GLN A 144 -3.89 30.76 5.14
N THR A 145 -3.23 29.63 5.44
CA THR A 145 -1.76 29.55 5.34
C THR A 145 -1.29 29.21 3.92
N PRO A 146 -0.09 29.68 3.50
CA PRO A 146 0.50 29.27 2.23
C PRO A 146 0.70 27.75 2.10
N ALA A 147 0.96 27.05 3.21
CA ALA A 147 1.11 25.59 3.21
C ALA A 147 -0.21 24.88 2.89
N ASP A 148 -1.32 25.37 3.45
CA ASP A 148 -2.64 24.83 3.19
C ASP A 148 -3.06 25.03 1.75
N ARG A 149 -2.89 26.25 1.22
CA ARG A 149 -3.15 26.55 -0.21
C ARG A 149 -2.33 25.67 -1.14
N ARG A 150 -1.04 25.41 -0.82
CA ARG A 150 -0.20 24.49 -1.62
C ARG A 150 -0.72 23.06 -1.58
N ARG A 151 -1.16 22.57 -0.41
CA ARG A 151 -1.70 21.21 -0.25
C ARG A 151 -3.03 21.05 -0.97
N ALA A 152 -3.97 21.96 -0.74
CA ALA A 152 -5.27 22.04 -1.43
C ALA A 152 -5.09 22.05 -2.95
N GLY A 153 -4.25 22.96 -3.47
CA GLY A 153 -3.97 23.02 -4.90
C GLY A 153 -3.33 21.74 -5.46
N ARG A 154 -2.51 21.02 -4.67
CA ARG A 154 -1.95 19.72 -5.10
C ARG A 154 -3.05 18.65 -5.20
N LEU A 155 -3.96 18.60 -4.22
CA LEU A 155 -5.11 17.67 -4.23
C LEU A 155 -6.04 17.94 -5.42
N ALA A 156 -6.42 19.20 -5.63
CA ALA A 156 -7.26 19.60 -6.76
C ALA A 156 -6.61 19.25 -8.11
N ARG A 157 -5.32 19.55 -8.30
CA ARG A 157 -4.60 19.17 -9.54
C ARG A 157 -4.50 17.66 -9.73
N LYS A 158 -4.32 16.91 -8.64
CA LYS A 158 -4.33 15.44 -8.69
C LYS A 158 -5.69 14.94 -9.16
N ALA A 159 -6.78 15.39 -8.52
CA ALA A 159 -8.14 15.01 -8.90
C ALA A 159 -8.46 15.37 -10.35
N ALA A 160 -8.09 16.58 -10.80
CA ALA A 160 -8.25 17.00 -12.20
C ALA A 160 -7.46 16.10 -13.18
N PHE A 161 -6.21 15.74 -12.85
CA PHE A 161 -5.43 14.82 -13.69
C PHE A 161 -6.13 13.46 -13.84
N TYR A 162 -6.57 12.85 -12.73
CA TYR A 162 -7.23 11.54 -12.78
C TYR A 162 -8.65 11.60 -13.36
N ARG A 163 -9.34 12.73 -13.27
CA ARG A 163 -10.61 12.99 -13.99
C ARG A 163 -10.43 12.92 -15.49
N ASP A 164 -9.48 13.69 -16.01
CA ASP A 164 -9.21 13.74 -17.44
C ASP A 164 -8.77 12.36 -17.95
N LEU A 165 -7.99 11.66 -17.12
CA LEU A 165 -7.55 10.30 -17.41
C LEU A 165 -8.69 9.28 -17.41
N HIS A 166 -9.53 9.30 -16.37
CA HIS A 166 -10.67 8.41 -16.24
C HIS A 166 -11.63 8.66 -17.40
N SER A 167 -11.90 9.91 -17.77
CA SER A 167 -12.73 10.25 -18.93
C SER A 167 -12.17 9.65 -20.23
N LYS A 168 -10.84 9.67 -20.40
CA LYS A 168 -10.17 9.10 -21.58
C LYS A 168 -10.24 7.57 -21.63
N TRP A 169 -10.12 6.88 -20.49
CA TRP A 169 -9.93 5.43 -20.45
C TRP A 169 -11.15 4.63 -19.97
N ALA A 170 -12.08 5.23 -19.23
CA ALA A 170 -13.32 4.58 -18.80
C ALA A 170 -14.38 4.56 -19.91
N ALA A 171 -14.39 5.58 -20.79
CA ALA A 171 -15.29 5.64 -21.95
C ALA A 171 -14.98 4.58 -23.02
N ALA A 172 -13.79 3.99 -22.96
CA ALA A 172 -13.38 2.89 -23.82
C ALA A 172 -13.23 1.65 -22.94
N VAL A 173 -14.31 0.89 -22.68
CA VAL A 173 -14.15 -0.51 -22.28
C VAL A 173 -13.48 -1.19 -23.47
N PRO A 174 -12.15 -1.43 -23.45
CA PRO A 174 -11.44 -1.79 -24.65
C PRO A 174 -11.82 -3.22 -24.97
N ARG A 175 -12.37 -3.45 -26.17
CA ARG A 175 -12.64 -4.81 -26.66
C ARG A 175 -11.37 -5.67 -26.71
N GLU A 176 -10.21 -5.03 -26.75
CA GLU A 176 -8.91 -5.70 -26.80
C GLU A 176 -7.82 -4.84 -26.14
N ARG A 177 -6.93 -5.47 -25.38
CA ARG A 177 -5.70 -4.87 -24.82
C ARG A 177 -4.49 -5.57 -25.40
N ASP A 178 -3.37 -4.86 -25.53
CA ASP A 178 -2.08 -5.45 -25.93
C ASP A 178 -1.30 -6.09 -24.76
N TYR A 179 -1.90 -6.12 -23.57
CA TYR A 179 -1.37 -6.72 -22.35
C TYR A 179 -2.46 -7.47 -21.55
N ASP A 180 -2.05 -8.43 -20.74
CA ASP A 180 -2.94 -9.17 -19.83
C ASP A 180 -3.08 -8.44 -18.48
N ILE A 181 -4.18 -8.68 -17.77
CA ILE A 181 -4.35 -8.21 -16.38
C ILE A 181 -4.43 -9.42 -15.46
N TYR A 182 -3.53 -9.47 -14.47
CA TYR A 182 -3.53 -10.49 -13.42
C TYR A 182 -3.83 -9.85 -12.08
N VAL A 183 -4.76 -10.44 -11.32
CA VAL A 183 -5.07 -10.04 -9.93
C VAL A 183 -4.60 -11.13 -8.99
N VAL A 184 -3.59 -10.84 -8.18
CA VAL A 184 -3.06 -11.75 -7.16
C VAL A 184 -3.92 -11.63 -5.91
N ASN A 185 -4.53 -12.75 -5.50
CA ASN A 185 -5.48 -12.79 -4.39
C ASN A 185 -5.40 -14.13 -3.67
N LEU A 186 -5.43 -14.12 -2.34
CA LEU A 186 -5.61 -15.36 -1.57
C LEU A 186 -7.05 -15.87 -1.71
N ASP A 187 -7.21 -17.19 -1.81
CA ASP A 187 -8.54 -17.82 -1.96
C ASP A 187 -9.49 -17.51 -0.79
N SER A 188 -8.93 -17.27 0.41
CA SER A 188 -9.68 -16.87 1.60
C SER A 188 -10.18 -15.42 1.56
N ASP A 189 -9.57 -14.56 0.75
CA ASP A 189 -9.74 -13.12 0.81
C ASP A 189 -10.84 -12.65 -0.14
N THR A 190 -12.04 -13.21 0.04
CA THR A 190 -13.20 -13.02 -0.84
C THR A 190 -13.65 -11.57 -0.93
N LEU A 191 -13.67 -10.84 0.20
CA LEU A 191 -14.05 -9.41 0.24
C LEU A 191 -13.09 -8.52 -0.55
N ARG A 192 -11.79 -8.83 -0.51
CA ARG A 192 -10.78 -8.11 -1.30
C ARG A 192 -10.97 -8.40 -2.79
N MET A 193 -11.27 -9.64 -3.14
CA MET A 193 -11.59 -10.03 -4.52
C MET A 193 -12.88 -9.37 -5.03
N GLU A 194 -13.94 -9.29 -4.21
CA GLU A 194 -15.18 -8.57 -4.54
C GLU A 194 -14.93 -7.08 -4.77
N ARG A 195 -14.05 -6.46 -3.98
CA ARG A 195 -13.61 -5.08 -4.22
C ARG A 195 -12.90 -4.96 -5.57
N MET A 196 -12.00 -5.87 -5.91
CA MET A 196 -11.34 -5.86 -7.22
C MET A 196 -12.32 -6.07 -8.38
N ASN A 197 -13.30 -6.97 -8.24
CA ASN A 197 -14.37 -7.17 -9.22
C ASN A 197 -15.14 -5.87 -9.49
N ARG A 198 -15.48 -5.11 -8.44
CA ARG A 198 -16.15 -3.81 -8.58
C ARG A 198 -15.26 -2.75 -9.24
N GLN A 199 -13.99 -2.68 -8.85
CA GLN A 199 -13.05 -1.71 -9.42
C GLN A 199 -12.71 -1.98 -10.90
N LEU A 200 -12.74 -3.26 -11.30
CA LEU A 200 -12.43 -3.72 -12.65
C LEU A 200 -13.70 -4.16 -13.40
N ASP A 201 -14.86 -3.63 -13.05
CA ASP A 201 -16.11 -3.98 -13.71
C ASP A 201 -16.00 -3.70 -15.23
N GLY A 202 -16.43 -4.68 -16.03
CA GLY A 202 -16.26 -4.67 -17.49
C GLY A 202 -14.82 -4.81 -18.00
N VAL A 203 -13.80 -4.93 -17.15
CA VAL A 203 -12.40 -5.13 -17.54
C VAL A 203 -12.00 -6.60 -17.35
N PRO A 204 -11.76 -7.37 -18.44
CA PRO A 204 -11.32 -8.75 -18.31
C PRO A 204 -9.96 -8.85 -17.60
N PHE A 205 -9.89 -9.69 -16.58
CA PHE A 205 -8.66 -10.02 -15.88
C PHE A 205 -8.66 -11.51 -15.47
N THR A 206 -7.48 -12.04 -15.17
CA THR A 206 -7.31 -13.39 -14.64
C THR A 206 -6.91 -13.33 -13.17
N ARG A 207 -7.69 -13.97 -12.29
CA ARG A 207 -7.27 -14.15 -10.90
C ARG A 207 -6.12 -15.16 -10.83
N VAL A 208 -5.06 -14.80 -10.12
CA VAL A 208 -3.94 -15.66 -9.80
C VAL A 208 -4.04 -16.03 -8.32
N PRO A 209 -4.22 -17.33 -7.99
CA PRO A 209 -4.24 -17.77 -6.60
C PRO A 209 -2.94 -17.41 -5.90
N GLY A 210 -3.08 -16.68 -4.80
CA GLY A 210 -1.98 -16.32 -3.94
C GLY A 210 -1.51 -17.52 -3.12
N VAL A 211 -0.21 -17.57 -2.83
CA VAL A 211 0.38 -18.55 -1.92
C VAL A 211 0.28 -18.07 -0.49
N ARG A 212 -0.20 -18.93 0.42
CA ARG A 212 -0.15 -18.68 1.86
C ARG A 212 1.01 -19.47 2.46
N GLY A 213 2.10 -18.79 2.79
CA GLY A 213 3.32 -19.47 3.24
C GLY A 213 3.18 -20.21 4.57
N ALA A 214 2.20 -19.86 5.43
CA ALA A 214 1.90 -20.67 6.62
C ALA A 214 1.45 -22.10 6.31
N TYR A 215 0.94 -22.35 5.10
CA TYR A 215 0.52 -23.69 4.68
C TYR A 215 1.66 -24.50 4.07
N LEU A 216 2.85 -23.91 3.92
CA LEU A 216 4.03 -24.60 3.41
C LEU A 216 4.82 -25.23 4.57
N PRO A 217 5.31 -26.48 4.42
CA PRO A 217 6.23 -27.08 5.38
C PRO A 217 7.52 -26.26 5.51
N ASP A 218 8.10 -26.25 6.71
CA ASP A 218 9.32 -25.48 6.98
C ASP A 218 10.48 -25.87 6.05
N MET A 219 10.64 -27.16 5.76
CA MET A 219 11.66 -27.63 4.81
C MET A 219 11.51 -27.01 3.40
N VAL A 220 10.28 -26.73 2.97
CA VAL A 220 10.02 -26.09 1.67
C VAL A 220 10.39 -24.61 1.77
N LEU A 221 10.02 -23.94 2.86
CA LEU A 221 10.36 -22.53 3.10
C LEU A 221 11.88 -22.33 3.17
N GLU A 222 12.60 -23.22 3.85
CA GLU A 222 14.07 -23.23 3.90
C GLU A 222 14.66 -23.42 2.51
N ALA A 223 14.13 -24.37 1.73
CA ALA A 223 14.60 -24.64 0.38
C ALA A 223 14.41 -23.43 -0.56
N VAL A 224 13.21 -22.84 -0.59
CA VAL A 224 12.93 -21.73 -1.52
C VAL A 224 13.62 -20.43 -1.11
N THR A 225 13.96 -20.25 0.17
CA THR A 225 14.68 -19.08 0.67
C THR A 225 16.19 -19.28 0.77
N HIS A 226 16.70 -20.47 0.43
CA HIS A 226 18.09 -20.87 0.64
C HIS A 226 18.56 -20.67 2.09
N GLY A 227 17.69 -20.95 3.05
CA GLY A 227 17.99 -20.80 4.48
C GLY A 227 17.75 -19.40 5.05
N ILE A 228 17.44 -18.40 4.23
CA ILE A 228 17.44 -17.00 4.65
C ILE A 228 16.03 -16.46 4.83
N GLY A 229 15.62 -16.28 6.08
CA GLY A 229 14.33 -15.67 6.40
C GLY A 229 13.12 -16.59 6.16
N ALA A 230 13.34 -17.91 6.13
CA ALA A 230 12.28 -18.93 6.03
C ALA A 230 11.17 -18.76 7.08
N ALA A 231 11.52 -18.28 8.27
CA ALA A 231 10.57 -17.99 9.35
C ALA A 231 9.55 -16.88 9.01
N ALA A 232 9.84 -16.01 8.03
CA ALA A 232 8.90 -14.99 7.56
C ALA A 232 7.92 -15.58 6.54
N LYS A 233 7.15 -16.59 6.96
CA LYS A 233 6.27 -17.41 6.11
C LYS A 233 5.33 -16.56 5.24
N GLY A 234 4.75 -15.51 5.81
CA GLY A 234 3.90 -14.56 5.11
C GLY A 234 4.58 -13.81 3.98
N THR A 235 5.79 -13.30 4.27
CA THR A 235 6.63 -12.61 3.30
C THR A 235 7.03 -13.56 2.16
N VAL A 236 7.42 -14.79 2.48
CA VAL A 236 7.72 -15.83 1.49
C VAL A 236 6.48 -16.16 0.64
N GLY A 237 5.30 -16.31 1.25
CA GLY A 237 4.04 -16.54 0.53
C GLY A 237 3.68 -15.41 -0.44
N CYS A 238 3.89 -14.15 -0.03
CA CYS A 238 3.74 -13.00 -0.93
C CYS A 238 4.70 -13.13 -2.12
N PHE A 239 5.99 -13.35 -1.87
CA PHE A 239 7.00 -13.53 -2.91
C PHE A 239 6.62 -14.66 -3.90
N LEU A 240 6.28 -15.85 -3.39
CA LEU A 240 5.87 -17.01 -4.21
C LEU A 240 4.63 -16.72 -5.07
N SER A 241 3.73 -15.84 -4.62
CA SER A 241 2.58 -15.41 -5.43
C SER A 241 3.01 -14.60 -6.66
N HIS A 242 4.01 -13.72 -6.52
CA HIS A 242 4.56 -12.99 -7.65
C HIS A 242 5.35 -13.91 -8.59
N LEU A 243 6.11 -14.88 -8.06
CA LEU A 243 6.80 -15.89 -8.87
C LEU A 243 5.81 -16.65 -9.77
N GLY A 244 4.73 -17.19 -9.19
CA GLY A 244 3.69 -17.88 -9.94
C GLY A 244 2.95 -16.99 -10.95
N THR A 245 2.94 -15.67 -10.72
CA THR A 245 2.42 -14.69 -11.69
C THR A 245 3.43 -14.46 -12.82
N TRP A 246 4.72 -14.33 -12.53
CA TRP A 246 5.76 -14.17 -13.55
C TRP A 246 5.84 -15.38 -14.47
N GLU A 247 5.68 -16.60 -13.95
CA GLU A 247 5.60 -17.82 -14.77
C GLU A 247 4.44 -17.77 -15.77
N ARG A 248 3.28 -17.26 -15.35
CA ARG A 248 2.12 -17.06 -16.24
C ARG A 248 2.42 -16.04 -17.32
N VAL A 249 3.05 -14.90 -16.98
CA VAL A 249 3.49 -13.89 -17.96
C VAL A 249 4.44 -14.48 -18.99
N VAL A 250 5.40 -15.31 -18.56
CA VAL A 250 6.33 -16.00 -19.47
C VAL A 250 5.58 -16.95 -20.40
N ARG A 251 4.66 -17.76 -19.86
CA ARG A 251 3.87 -18.73 -20.63
C ARG A 251 2.93 -18.05 -21.63
N ALA A 252 2.28 -16.97 -21.24
CA ALA A 252 1.40 -16.19 -22.10
C ALA A 252 2.16 -15.49 -23.23
N GLY A 253 3.45 -15.20 -23.04
CA GLY A 253 4.29 -14.54 -24.04
C GLY A 253 3.91 -13.07 -24.29
N ARG A 254 3.09 -12.48 -23.41
CA ARG A 254 2.58 -11.11 -23.51
C ARG A 254 2.90 -10.31 -22.25
N PRO A 255 3.11 -8.99 -22.35
CA PRO A 255 3.22 -8.16 -21.16
C PRO A 255 1.96 -8.22 -20.31
N ALA A 256 2.09 -7.92 -19.02
CA ALA A 256 0.96 -7.89 -18.13
C ALA A 256 1.01 -6.71 -17.15
N LEU A 257 -0.17 -6.23 -16.77
CA LEU A 257 -0.39 -5.47 -15.55
C LEU A 257 -0.72 -6.48 -14.44
N VAL A 258 0.12 -6.52 -13.41
CA VAL A 258 -0.13 -7.28 -12.19
C VAL A 258 -0.68 -6.33 -11.14
N LEU A 259 -1.77 -6.73 -10.49
CA LEU A 259 -2.42 -6.05 -9.38
C LEU A 259 -2.47 -6.99 -8.19
N GLU A 260 -2.15 -6.51 -6.99
CA GLU A 260 -2.54 -7.19 -5.76
C GLU A 260 -4.01 -6.83 -5.43
N ASP A 261 -4.67 -7.68 -4.65
CA ASP A 261 -6.09 -7.49 -4.30
C ASP A 261 -6.36 -6.29 -3.38
N ASP A 262 -5.32 -5.66 -2.83
CA ASP A 262 -5.32 -4.40 -2.09
C ASP A 262 -4.85 -3.18 -2.89
N ALA A 263 -4.75 -3.32 -4.22
CA ALA A 263 -4.70 -2.18 -5.11
C ALA A 263 -6.02 -1.39 -5.08
N TRP A 264 -5.91 -0.07 -4.94
CA TRP A 264 -6.97 0.84 -5.35
C TRP A 264 -6.66 1.46 -6.71
N VAL A 265 -7.49 1.20 -7.71
CA VAL A 265 -7.34 1.69 -9.07
C VAL A 265 -7.86 3.13 -9.15
N LEU A 266 -6.99 4.08 -9.55
CA LEU A 266 -7.25 5.52 -9.37
C LEU A 266 -8.01 6.18 -10.53
N ALA A 267 -8.12 5.50 -11.67
CA ALA A 267 -8.87 5.90 -12.85
C ALA A 267 -9.14 4.65 -13.72
N GLY A 268 -9.74 4.81 -14.91
CA GLY A 268 -9.76 3.72 -15.90
C GLY A 268 -8.36 3.15 -16.17
N LEU A 269 -8.28 1.93 -16.73
CA LEU A 269 -6.99 1.34 -17.13
C LEU A 269 -6.71 1.62 -18.61
N PRO A 270 -5.45 1.84 -19.01
CA PRO A 270 -5.09 2.11 -20.40
C PRO A 270 -5.52 0.96 -21.32
N SER A 271 -5.88 1.24 -22.56
CA SER A 271 -6.18 0.19 -23.54
C SER A 271 -4.91 -0.43 -24.09
N ARG A 272 -3.85 0.38 -24.23
CA ARG A 272 -2.56 -0.03 -24.80
C ARG A 272 -1.41 0.41 -23.91
N LEU A 273 -0.32 -0.36 -23.89
CA LEU A 273 0.91 0.06 -23.19
C LEU A 273 1.48 1.38 -23.73
N ALA A 274 1.23 1.68 -25.01
CA ALA A 274 1.62 2.94 -25.63
C ALA A 274 0.96 4.16 -24.96
N ASP A 275 -0.24 4.02 -24.38
CA ASP A 275 -0.96 5.12 -23.73
C ASP A 275 -0.28 5.61 -22.44
N VAL A 276 0.59 4.78 -21.86
CA VAL A 276 1.39 5.09 -20.67
C VAL A 276 2.88 5.26 -20.98
N HIS A 277 3.22 5.34 -22.28
CA HIS A 277 4.57 5.64 -22.79
C HIS A 277 5.68 4.76 -22.20
N LEU A 278 5.43 3.45 -22.06
CA LEU A 278 6.47 2.55 -21.56
C LEU A 278 7.63 2.41 -22.57
N PRO A 279 8.89 2.38 -22.11
CA PRO A 279 10.04 2.08 -22.95
C PRO A 279 9.90 0.70 -23.59
N LYS A 280 10.23 0.53 -24.88
CA LYS A 280 10.04 -0.75 -25.59
C LYS A 280 10.79 -1.93 -24.96
N ASP A 281 11.92 -1.67 -24.31
CA ASP A 281 12.80 -2.65 -23.69
C ASP A 281 12.58 -2.79 -22.17
N PHE A 282 11.42 -2.34 -21.66
CA PHE A 282 11.12 -2.43 -20.24
C PHE A 282 11.09 -3.90 -19.75
N ASP A 283 11.63 -4.12 -18.56
CA ASP A 283 11.48 -5.38 -17.83
C ASP A 283 10.35 -5.25 -16.82
N TYR A 284 10.33 -4.15 -16.07
CA TYR A 284 9.41 -3.90 -14.96
C TYR A 284 9.08 -2.41 -14.87
N VAL A 285 7.81 -2.07 -14.63
CA VAL A 285 7.40 -0.69 -14.37
C VAL A 285 6.45 -0.67 -13.18
N SER A 286 6.88 -0.09 -12.06
CA SER A 286 5.98 0.11 -10.92
C SER A 286 4.85 1.06 -11.32
N ALA A 287 3.61 0.69 -11.04
CA ALA A 287 2.42 1.50 -11.27
C ALA A 287 1.78 1.97 -9.94
N ALA A 288 2.52 1.86 -8.83
CA ALA A 288 2.07 2.19 -7.48
C ALA A 288 2.44 3.63 -7.09
N GLU A 289 1.49 4.37 -6.52
CA GLU A 289 1.70 5.74 -6.03
C GLU A 289 2.78 5.82 -4.93
N THR A 290 2.97 4.75 -4.15
CA THR A 290 4.01 4.63 -3.13
C THR A 290 5.41 4.81 -3.70
N PHE A 291 5.63 4.43 -4.96
CA PHE A 291 6.91 4.61 -5.62
C PHE A 291 7.04 5.94 -6.38
N LEU A 292 6.03 6.80 -6.42
CA LEU A 292 6.17 8.11 -7.08
C LEU A 292 7.22 9.04 -6.48
N PRO A 293 7.81 9.95 -7.27
CA PRO A 293 8.56 11.08 -6.73
C PRO A 293 7.74 11.82 -5.68
N HIS A 294 8.34 12.11 -4.51
CA HIS A 294 7.67 12.78 -3.39
C HIS A 294 7.01 14.12 -3.80
N GLU A 295 7.65 14.83 -4.72
CA GLU A 295 7.17 16.10 -5.28
C GLU A 295 6.78 15.95 -6.76
N PHE A 296 5.83 15.05 -7.04
CA PHE A 296 5.25 14.97 -8.37
C PHE A 296 4.36 16.17 -8.68
N ASP A 297 4.55 16.73 -9.88
CA ASP A 297 3.79 17.86 -10.38
C ASP A 297 2.65 17.40 -11.32
N TYR A 298 1.43 17.36 -10.78
CA TYR A 298 0.22 17.02 -11.51
C TYR A 298 -0.20 18.05 -12.57
N ARG A 299 0.54 19.15 -12.78
CA ARG A 299 0.33 20.04 -13.95
C ARG A 299 0.71 19.36 -15.26
N ARG A 300 1.51 18.29 -15.21
CA ARG A 300 1.84 17.47 -16.38
C ARG A 300 0.55 16.81 -16.90
N LYS A 301 0.28 16.94 -18.20
CA LYS A 301 -0.93 16.40 -18.85
C LYS A 301 -0.75 15.00 -19.44
N SER A 302 0.35 14.32 -19.13
CA SER A 302 0.70 13.02 -19.72
C SER A 302 1.47 12.13 -18.75
N PHE A 303 1.44 10.83 -19.04
CA PHE A 303 2.30 9.85 -18.39
C PHE A 303 3.75 9.99 -18.87
N GLY A 304 4.66 9.75 -17.94
CA GLY A 304 6.06 9.46 -18.23
C GLY A 304 6.55 8.30 -17.40
N VAL A 305 7.84 8.01 -17.55
CA VAL A 305 8.56 7.04 -16.72
C VAL A 305 9.79 7.70 -16.12
N ALA A 306 10.16 7.29 -14.91
CA ALA A 306 11.41 7.65 -14.25
C ALA A 306 12.21 6.39 -13.92
N ARG A 307 13.54 6.47 -13.84
CA ARG A 307 14.33 5.34 -13.33
C ARG A 307 14.24 5.32 -11.80
N PRO A 308 14.26 4.15 -11.14
CA PRO A 308 14.30 4.05 -9.69
C PRO A 308 15.36 4.95 -9.04
N ARG A 309 16.59 4.96 -9.59
CA ARG A 309 17.70 5.81 -9.11
C ARG A 309 17.37 7.31 -9.11
N ASP A 310 16.55 7.79 -10.03
CA ASP A 310 16.19 9.22 -10.10
C ASP A 310 15.09 9.58 -9.07
N VAL A 311 14.37 8.58 -8.59
CA VAL A 311 13.23 8.73 -7.68
C VAL A 311 13.64 8.60 -6.21
N LEU A 312 14.59 7.69 -5.93
CA LEU A 312 15.03 7.35 -4.56
C LEU A 312 15.56 8.54 -3.75
N PRO A 313 16.40 9.46 -4.29
CA PRO A 313 16.93 10.60 -3.54
C PRO A 313 15.85 11.54 -2.99
N GLY A 314 14.71 11.62 -3.69
CA GLY A 314 13.57 12.45 -3.31
C GLY A 314 12.67 11.82 -2.25
N LYS A 315 12.91 10.57 -1.83
CA LYS A 315 12.04 9.90 -0.86
C LYS A 315 12.21 10.48 0.55
N PRO A 316 11.10 10.61 1.32
CA PRO A 316 11.18 11.05 2.71
C PRO A 316 11.84 9.98 3.57
N SER A 317 12.38 10.37 4.73
CA SER A 317 13.12 9.46 5.63
C SER A 317 12.29 8.29 6.18
N ASN A 318 10.97 8.46 6.24
CA ASN A 318 9.98 7.48 6.67
C ASN A 318 9.32 6.72 5.50
N TRP A 319 9.89 6.75 4.30
CA TRP A 319 9.42 5.90 3.20
C TRP A 319 9.84 4.45 3.45
N GLU A 320 8.85 3.55 3.52
CA GLU A 320 9.04 2.18 3.99
C GLU A 320 8.82 1.11 2.92
N THR A 321 8.23 1.44 1.76
CA THR A 321 7.95 0.45 0.73
C THR A 321 7.84 1.08 -0.68
N PRO A 322 8.51 0.51 -1.69
CA PRO A 322 8.18 0.76 -3.09
C PRO A 322 6.83 0.14 -3.49
N SER A 323 6.45 -0.98 -2.87
CA SER A 323 5.24 -1.77 -3.10
C SER A 323 5.18 -2.46 -4.46
N THR A 324 4.59 -3.65 -4.47
CA THR A 324 4.23 -4.43 -5.66
C THR A 324 2.73 -4.44 -5.94
N VAL A 325 1.96 -3.60 -5.24
CA VAL A 325 0.50 -3.53 -5.34
C VAL A 325 0.01 -3.35 -6.78
N ALA A 326 0.82 -2.69 -7.63
CA ALA A 326 0.65 -2.73 -9.07
C ALA A 326 1.95 -2.52 -9.84
N TYR A 327 2.13 -3.27 -10.92
CA TYR A 327 3.23 -3.06 -11.86
C TYR A 327 2.94 -3.66 -13.25
N PHE A 328 3.52 -3.06 -14.28
CA PHE A 328 3.67 -3.70 -15.58
C PHE A 328 4.94 -4.55 -15.60
N ILE A 329 4.88 -5.69 -16.29
CA ILE A 329 6.02 -6.58 -16.50
C ILE A 329 6.00 -7.16 -17.91
N SER A 330 7.15 -7.20 -18.57
CA SER A 330 7.29 -7.85 -19.87
C SER A 330 7.66 -9.33 -19.70
N PRO A 331 7.42 -10.20 -20.70
CA PRO A 331 7.89 -11.59 -20.65
C PRO A 331 9.41 -11.71 -20.47
N ALA A 332 10.18 -10.78 -21.05
CA ALA A 332 11.62 -10.72 -20.85
C ALA A 332 11.99 -10.35 -19.41
N GLY A 333 11.28 -9.37 -18.83
CA GLY A 333 11.44 -8.99 -17.42
C GLY A 333 11.09 -10.12 -16.46
N ALA A 334 9.97 -10.82 -16.70
CA ALA A 334 9.55 -11.99 -15.94
C ALA A 334 10.61 -13.11 -15.95
N ARG A 335 11.15 -13.46 -17.13
CA ARG A 335 12.26 -14.42 -17.24
C ARG A 335 13.50 -13.99 -16.45
N LYS A 336 13.88 -12.70 -16.55
CA LYS A 336 15.03 -12.17 -15.81
C LYS A 336 14.82 -12.21 -14.30
N LEU A 337 13.61 -11.93 -13.81
CA LEU A 337 13.29 -11.99 -12.39
C LEU A 337 13.28 -13.44 -11.88
N LEU A 338 12.63 -14.36 -12.59
CA LEU A 338 12.63 -15.80 -12.27
C LEU A 338 14.07 -16.34 -12.17
N ALA A 339 14.90 -16.10 -13.18
CA ALA A 339 16.30 -16.56 -13.20
C ALA A 339 17.19 -15.89 -12.14
N ARG A 340 16.79 -14.74 -11.59
CA ARG A 340 17.50 -14.12 -10.45
C ARG A 340 17.09 -14.76 -9.14
N VAL A 341 15.80 -15.03 -8.98
CA VAL A 341 15.26 -15.61 -7.75
C VAL A 341 15.65 -17.07 -7.61
N GLU A 342 15.66 -17.84 -8.71
CA GLU A 342 16.19 -19.21 -8.72
C GLU A 342 17.62 -19.28 -8.15
N ARG A 343 18.45 -18.27 -8.47
CA ARG A 343 19.83 -18.18 -7.98
C ARG A 343 19.92 -17.64 -6.56
N ASP A 344 19.15 -16.60 -6.24
CA ASP A 344 19.33 -15.83 -5.00
C ASP A 344 18.41 -16.28 -3.86
N GLY A 345 17.44 -17.15 -4.14
CA GLY A 345 16.36 -17.51 -3.21
C GLY A 345 15.25 -16.46 -3.16
N ALA A 346 14.05 -16.92 -2.79
CA ALA A 346 12.84 -16.11 -2.59
C ALA A 346 12.81 -15.50 -1.17
N ALA A 347 13.92 -14.86 -0.77
CA ALA A 347 14.10 -14.27 0.55
C ALA A 347 13.88 -12.74 0.57
N GLY A 348 13.32 -12.24 1.67
CA GLY A 348 12.99 -10.83 1.87
C GLY A 348 11.70 -10.40 1.17
N ASP A 349 11.38 -9.12 1.26
CA ASP A 349 10.20 -8.53 0.61
C ASP A 349 10.45 -8.39 -0.91
N VAL A 350 9.49 -8.87 -1.70
CA VAL A 350 9.60 -8.94 -3.16
C VAL A 350 9.75 -7.57 -3.83
N ASP A 351 9.13 -6.54 -3.27
CA ASP A 351 9.18 -5.17 -3.78
C ASP A 351 10.59 -4.56 -3.65
N TRP A 352 11.20 -4.72 -2.47
CA TRP A 352 12.59 -4.38 -2.22
C TRP A 352 13.56 -5.26 -3.00
N ARG A 353 13.21 -6.52 -3.25
CA ARG A 353 13.98 -7.44 -4.09
C ARG A 353 14.08 -6.96 -5.52
N ILE A 354 12.95 -6.61 -6.14
CA ILE A 354 12.90 -6.06 -7.50
C ILE A 354 13.69 -4.75 -7.57
N LEU A 355 13.55 -3.89 -6.55
CA LEU A 355 14.34 -2.66 -6.48
C LEU A 355 15.85 -2.94 -6.43
N ALA A 356 16.30 -3.87 -5.60
CA ALA A 356 17.71 -4.26 -5.53
C ALA A 356 18.24 -4.82 -6.87
N TYR A 357 17.38 -5.51 -7.63
CA TYR A 357 17.66 -5.98 -8.99
C TYR A 357 17.71 -4.87 -10.05
N SER A 358 17.06 -3.74 -9.80
CA SER A 358 17.01 -2.60 -10.72
C SER A 358 18.17 -1.60 -10.61
N LEU A 359 19.05 -1.78 -9.62
CA LEU A 359 20.17 -0.88 -9.36
C LEU A 359 21.50 -1.59 -9.57
N SER A 360 22.49 -0.90 -10.13
CA SER A 360 23.88 -1.37 -10.20
C SER A 360 24.55 -1.31 -8.82
N SER A 361 25.70 -1.96 -8.63
CA SER A 361 26.44 -1.88 -7.35
C SER A 361 26.77 -0.43 -6.94
N ARG A 362 27.10 0.43 -7.90
CA ARG A 362 27.40 1.84 -7.65
C ARG A 362 26.15 2.62 -7.23
N GLU A 363 25.05 2.45 -7.94
CA GLU A 363 23.77 3.09 -7.60
C GLU A 363 23.25 2.59 -6.25
N ARG A 364 23.40 1.30 -5.95
CA ARG A 364 23.00 0.75 -4.64
C ARG A 364 23.72 1.40 -3.46
N GLN A 365 24.96 1.86 -3.65
CA GLN A 365 25.74 2.53 -2.61
C GLN A 365 25.46 4.04 -2.55
N ALA A 366 25.03 4.65 -3.66
CA ALA A 366 24.90 6.10 -3.80
C ALA A 366 23.49 6.64 -3.48
N GLU A 367 22.44 5.82 -3.61
CA GLU A 367 21.09 6.34 -3.88
C GLU A 367 20.16 6.57 -2.67
N LEU A 368 20.63 6.57 -1.42
CA LEU A 368 19.76 6.86 -0.27
C LEU A 368 20.47 7.67 0.81
N LYS A 369 19.73 8.62 1.42
CA LYS A 369 20.16 9.32 2.63
C LYS A 369 20.50 8.26 3.70
N ARG A 370 21.68 8.43 4.32
CA ARG A 370 22.13 7.55 5.41
C ARG A 370 21.08 7.51 6.52
N ASP A 371 20.95 6.36 7.15
CA ASP A 371 20.09 6.11 8.32
C ASP A 371 18.56 6.28 8.09
N THR A 372 18.12 6.20 6.83
CA THR A 372 16.68 6.11 6.50
C THR A 372 16.15 4.68 6.57
N ALA A 373 14.83 4.52 6.69
CA ALA A 373 14.18 3.20 6.61
C ALA A 373 14.51 2.50 5.28
N ALA A 374 14.38 3.24 4.17
CA ALA A 374 14.73 2.77 2.84
C ALA A 374 16.19 2.32 2.73
N SER A 375 17.15 3.07 3.30
CA SER A 375 18.58 2.71 3.22
C SER A 375 18.85 1.37 3.91
N ARG A 376 18.22 1.13 5.07
CA ARG A 376 18.34 -0.14 5.80
C ARG A 376 17.70 -1.29 5.04
N LEU A 377 16.48 -1.10 4.52
CA LEU A 377 15.74 -2.13 3.80
C LEU A 377 16.42 -2.49 2.48
N LEU A 378 16.81 -1.50 1.67
CA LEU A 378 17.58 -1.74 0.45
C LEU A 378 18.93 -2.38 0.74
N GLY A 379 19.62 -1.97 1.80
CA GLY A 379 20.88 -2.57 2.23
C GLY A 379 20.74 -4.04 2.63
N HIS A 380 19.68 -4.40 3.32
CA HIS A 380 19.35 -5.79 3.64
C HIS A 380 19.16 -6.62 2.37
N HIS A 381 18.28 -6.18 1.47
CA HIS A 381 18.00 -6.89 0.22
C HIS A 381 19.21 -6.91 -0.71
N HIS A 382 20.06 -5.88 -0.70
CA HIS A 382 21.27 -5.87 -1.50
C HIS A 382 22.19 -7.06 -1.15
N ARG A 383 22.35 -7.38 0.14
CA ARG A 383 23.18 -8.52 0.57
C ARG A 383 22.67 -9.87 0.10
N LEU A 384 21.37 -9.96 -0.20
CA LEU A 384 20.77 -11.16 -0.74
C LEU A 384 20.99 -11.27 -2.27
N VAL A 385 21.38 -10.20 -2.99
CA VAL A 385 21.60 -10.23 -4.46
C VAL A 385 23.02 -10.66 -4.78
N ALA A 386 23.20 -11.72 -5.57
CA ALA A 386 24.55 -12.08 -6.02
C ALA A 386 25.17 -11.00 -6.95
N PRO A 387 26.48 -10.71 -6.81
CA PRO A 387 27.15 -9.59 -7.46
C PRO A 387 27.32 -9.76 -8.99
N GLY A 388 27.81 -8.70 -9.66
CA GLY A 388 28.32 -8.77 -11.03
C GLY A 388 27.27 -8.76 -12.16
N ARG A 389 25.99 -8.51 -11.88
CA ARG A 389 24.93 -8.49 -12.92
C ARG A 389 24.52 -7.08 -13.35
N ARG A 390 24.18 -6.97 -14.63
CA ARG A 390 23.50 -5.79 -15.18
C ARG A 390 22.12 -5.65 -14.52
N PRO A 391 21.69 -4.43 -14.16
CA PRO A 391 20.35 -4.20 -13.65
C PRO A 391 19.26 -4.62 -14.64
N ILE A 392 18.06 -4.95 -14.14
CA ILE A 392 16.88 -5.02 -15.02
C ILE A 392 16.52 -3.61 -15.50
N ASN A 393 15.88 -3.51 -16.65
CA ASN A 393 15.28 -2.29 -17.16
C ASN A 393 14.00 -1.96 -16.39
N ALA A 394 14.17 -1.48 -15.15
CA ALA A 394 13.05 -1.05 -14.32
C ALA A 394 12.77 0.45 -14.43
N TYR A 395 11.50 0.78 -14.27
CA TYR A 395 10.99 2.14 -14.26
C TYR A 395 9.90 2.32 -13.20
N VAL A 396 9.59 3.58 -12.91
CA VAL A 396 8.44 4.02 -12.12
C VAL A 396 7.55 4.82 -13.04
N LEU A 397 6.27 4.43 -13.12
CA LEU A 397 5.28 5.18 -13.87
C LEU A 397 4.94 6.48 -13.12
N VAL A 398 4.93 7.60 -13.84
CA VAL A 398 4.66 8.93 -13.27
C VAL A 398 3.55 9.66 -14.04
N PRO A 399 2.35 9.89 -13.44
CA PRO A 399 1.93 9.42 -12.11
C PRO A 399 1.62 7.92 -12.10
N GLY A 400 1.26 7.37 -10.93
CA GLY A 400 0.92 5.96 -10.78
C GLY A 400 -0.49 5.68 -11.30
N LEU A 401 -0.86 4.40 -11.36
CA LEU A 401 -2.24 4.00 -11.67
C LEU A 401 -3.00 3.54 -10.44
N THR A 402 -2.27 3.15 -9.39
CA THR A 402 -2.88 2.58 -8.18
C THR A 402 -2.33 3.22 -6.93
N ARG A 403 -3.16 3.23 -5.89
CA ARG A 403 -2.77 3.57 -4.53
C ARG A 403 -2.78 2.30 -3.70
N TYR A 404 -1.76 2.12 -2.88
CA TYR A 404 -1.79 1.11 -1.82
C TYR A 404 -2.85 1.52 -0.79
N PHE A 405 -3.84 0.66 -0.58
CA PHE A 405 -4.84 0.88 0.45
C PHE A 405 -4.33 0.37 1.80
N VAL A 406 -4.59 1.10 2.90
CA VAL A 406 -4.08 0.86 4.27
C VAL A 406 -4.76 -0.36 4.93
N ALA A 407 -4.72 -1.51 4.29
CA ALA A 407 -5.22 -2.77 4.85
C ALA A 407 -4.12 -3.83 4.65
N GLY A 408 -3.54 -4.32 5.74
CA GLY A 408 -2.47 -5.32 5.70
C GLY A 408 -3.02 -6.70 5.33
N SER A 409 -2.18 -7.57 4.77
CA SER A 409 -2.57 -8.94 4.39
C SER A 409 -2.57 -9.89 5.59
N VAL A 410 -3.47 -10.89 5.62
CA VAL A 410 -3.44 -11.99 6.61
C VAL A 410 -2.09 -12.71 6.65
N ARG A 411 -1.36 -12.75 5.53
CA ARG A 411 0.01 -13.28 5.44
C ARG A 411 0.93 -12.63 6.45
N LEU A 412 0.74 -11.35 6.75
CA LEU A 412 1.57 -10.62 7.69
C LEU A 412 1.49 -11.20 9.12
N HIS A 413 0.36 -11.80 9.48
CA HIS A 413 0.18 -12.50 10.77
C HIS A 413 0.92 -13.84 10.81
N ASP A 414 1.04 -14.51 9.67
CA ASP A 414 1.72 -15.80 9.54
C ASP A 414 3.23 -15.70 9.88
N ASN A 415 3.82 -14.50 9.82
CA ASN A 415 5.20 -14.24 10.26
C ASN A 415 5.39 -14.36 11.79
N ILE A 416 4.31 -14.35 12.58
CA ILE A 416 4.35 -14.31 14.05
C ILE A 416 4.18 -15.71 14.65
N GLY A 417 3.46 -16.60 13.97
CA GLY A 417 3.14 -17.95 14.45
C GLY A 417 4.34 -18.88 14.64
N GLY A 418 5.52 -18.52 14.13
CA GLY A 418 6.77 -19.26 14.34
C GLY A 418 7.52 -18.94 15.64
N VAL A 419 7.00 -18.06 16.51
CA VAL A 419 7.65 -17.67 17.79
C VAL A 419 6.91 -18.25 19.01
N ALA A 420 6.01 -19.22 18.81
CA ALA A 420 5.44 -19.99 19.90
C ALA A 420 6.25 -21.29 20.07
N GLY A 421 7.29 -21.21 20.90
CA GLY A 421 8.11 -22.29 21.41
C GLY A 421 8.80 -21.82 22.66
#